data_AF-A0A6G0QSD5-F1
#
_entry.id   AF-A0A6G0QSD5-F1
#
_cell.length_a   1.000
_cell.length_b   1.000
_cell.length_c   1.000
_cell.angle_alpha   90.00
_cell.angle_beta   90.00
_cell.angle_gamma   90.00
#
_symmetry.space_group_name_H-M   'P 1'
#
loop_
_entity.id
_entity.type
_entity.pdbx_description
1 polymer ?
#
loop_
_entity_poly.entity_id
_entity_poly.type
_entity_poly.pdbx_seq_one_letter_code
_entity_poly.pdbx_strand_id
1 'polypeptide(L)'
;MFQYETPGDSEMELLLQVADAVDDAGARQDLIKMAAGKDLKLRTFNDVDMFWKHVILPSDAQVFKAMADKILKKEPSELGPFVECFSKYVDKRDTTGKFAVLEEIASKRMGWLKEEIERLDKFDKTFSWKMPYAEDPENPAIEEFLRGPEESMTTEDVKKFADIHDAKEFINSYKEENL
;
A
#
# COMPACT_ATOMS: atom_id res chain seq x y z
N MET A 1 5.83 -14.10 -16.60
CA MET A 1 6.17 -13.91 -15.18
C MET A 1 6.83 -12.56 -15.05
N PHE A 2 6.12 -11.54 -14.55
CA PHE A 2 6.73 -10.25 -14.23
C PHE A 2 7.21 -10.32 -12.79
N GLN A 3 8.51 -10.52 -12.58
CA GLN A 3 9.13 -10.30 -11.28
C GLN A 3 9.12 -8.78 -11.05
N TYR A 4 8.26 -8.29 -10.17
CA TYR A 4 8.42 -6.96 -9.61
C TYR A 4 9.60 -7.03 -8.66
N GLU A 5 10.80 -6.69 -9.13
CA GLU A 5 11.87 -6.32 -8.21
C GLU A 5 11.37 -5.13 -7.40
N THR A 6 11.16 -5.33 -6.10
CA THR A 6 10.93 -4.21 -5.18
C THR A 6 12.18 -3.34 -5.28
N PRO A 7 12.10 -2.11 -5.80
CA PRO A 7 13.30 -1.32 -5.95
C PRO A 7 13.85 -1.06 -4.55
N GLY A 8 15.15 -1.25 -4.35
CA GLY A 8 15.80 -1.01 -3.06
C GLY A 8 15.50 0.39 -2.52
N ASP A 9 15.70 0.55 -1.20
CA ASP A 9 15.48 1.81 -0.50
C ASP A 9 16.28 2.93 -1.15
N SER A 10 15.64 4.09 -1.31
CA SER A 10 16.31 5.28 -1.80
C SER A 10 17.31 5.80 -0.75
N GLU A 11 18.27 6.61 -1.19
CA GLU A 11 19.20 7.29 -0.27
C GLU A 11 18.47 8.10 0.82
N MET A 12 17.31 8.66 0.51
CA MET A 12 16.49 9.39 1.47
C MET A 12 15.89 8.47 2.54
N GLU A 13 15.31 7.34 2.11
CA GLU A 13 14.71 6.32 2.99
C GLU A 13 15.77 5.75 3.93
N LEU A 14 16.93 5.36 3.40
CA LEU A 14 18.06 4.84 4.19
C LEU A 14 18.54 5.85 5.23
N LEU A 15 18.72 7.12 4.86
CA LEU A 15 19.18 8.16 5.79
C LEU A 15 18.18 8.40 6.93
N LEU A 16 16.87 8.35 6.64
CA LEU A 16 15.82 8.50 7.66
C LEU A 16 15.76 7.29 8.59
N GLN A 17 15.88 6.08 8.06
CA GLN A 17 15.89 4.85 8.85
C GLN A 17 17.12 4.77 9.77
N VAL A 18 18.30 5.14 9.26
CA VAL A 18 19.52 5.21 10.08
C VAL A 18 19.40 6.30 11.13
N ALA A 19 18.80 7.45 10.81
CA ALA A 19 18.57 8.51 11.79
C ALA A 19 17.66 8.05 12.95
N ASP A 20 16.67 7.19 12.69
CA ASP A 20 15.78 6.64 13.72
C ASP A 20 16.51 5.72 14.70
N ALA A 21 17.48 4.96 14.19
CA ALA A 21 18.25 3.99 14.97
C ALA A 21 19.44 4.60 15.75
N VAL A 22 19.78 5.86 15.52
CA VAL A 22 20.94 6.53 16.14
C VAL A 22 20.52 7.28 17.41
N ASP A 23 21.15 6.90 18.53
CA ASP A 23 20.92 7.53 19.83
C ASP A 23 21.58 8.91 19.96
N ASP A 24 22.70 9.14 19.27
CA ASP A 24 23.41 10.43 19.31
C ASP A 24 22.59 11.52 18.61
N ALA A 25 22.21 12.54 19.38
CA ALA A 25 21.33 13.60 18.90
C ALA A 25 21.94 14.45 17.77
N GLY A 26 23.26 14.65 17.79
CA GLY A 26 23.97 15.42 16.76
C GLY A 26 24.02 14.66 15.43
N ALA A 27 24.47 13.41 15.48
CA ALA A 27 24.53 12.52 14.32
C ALA A 27 23.14 12.29 13.71
N ARG A 28 22.10 12.09 14.54
CA ARG A 28 20.71 11.99 14.07
C ARG A 28 20.29 13.26 13.32
N GLN A 29 20.57 14.45 13.85
CA GLN A 29 20.20 15.70 13.21
C GLN A 29 20.93 15.90 11.86
N ASP A 30 22.19 15.51 11.78
CA ASP A 30 22.97 15.61 10.54
C ASP A 30 22.46 14.64 9.46
N LEU A 31 22.07 13.42 9.84
CA LEU A 31 21.42 12.45 8.95
C LEU A 31 20.08 12.98 8.41
N ILE A 32 19.24 13.57 9.27
CA ILE A 32 17.96 14.19 8.87
C ILE A 32 18.18 15.34 7.88
N LYS A 33 19.18 16.20 8.12
CA LYS A 33 19.53 17.29 7.20
C LYS A 33 20.00 16.75 5.85
N MET A 34 20.83 15.69 5.86
CA MET A 34 21.25 15.03 4.63
C MET A 34 20.06 14.46 3.87
N ALA A 35 19.13 13.78 4.55
CA ALA A 35 17.92 13.23 3.94
C ALA A 35 17.04 14.32 3.30
N ALA A 36 16.86 15.47 3.97
CA ALA A 36 16.10 16.59 3.44
C ALA A 36 16.72 17.19 2.15
N GLY A 37 18.03 16.99 1.92
CA GLY A 37 18.73 17.39 0.71
C GLY A 37 18.60 16.41 -0.47
N LYS A 38 18.01 15.24 -0.27
CA LYS A 38 17.85 14.20 -1.31
C LYS A 38 16.58 14.38 -2.13
N ASP A 39 16.49 13.62 -3.23
CA ASP A 39 15.27 13.51 -4.02
C ASP A 39 14.14 12.90 -3.19
N LEU A 40 12.94 13.47 -3.30
CA LEU A 40 11.76 13.02 -2.58
C LEU A 40 11.28 11.66 -3.12
N LYS A 41 11.84 10.59 -2.57
CA LYS A 41 11.52 9.20 -2.88
C LYS A 41 11.16 8.48 -1.57
N LEU A 42 9.94 8.72 -1.10
CA LEU A 42 9.39 8.05 0.08
C LEU A 42 8.19 7.22 -0.36
N ARG A 43 8.23 5.91 -0.11
CA ARG A 43 7.22 4.97 -0.63
C ARG A 43 6.35 4.37 0.46
N THR A 44 6.84 4.31 1.69
CA THR A 44 6.11 3.70 2.80
C THR A 44 5.54 4.76 3.74
N PHE A 45 4.48 4.38 4.46
CA PHE A 45 3.93 5.21 5.52
C PHE A 45 5.01 5.60 6.55
N ASN A 46 5.85 4.65 6.96
CA ASN A 46 6.86 4.86 8.00
C ASN A 46 7.90 5.90 7.58
N ASP A 47 8.42 5.82 6.34
CA ASP A 47 9.42 6.78 5.87
C ASP A 47 8.84 8.19 5.75
N VAL A 48 7.57 8.29 5.33
CA VAL A 48 6.84 9.56 5.27
C VAL A 48 6.57 10.13 6.66
N ASP A 49 6.18 9.30 7.62
CA ASP A 49 5.93 9.69 9.01
C ASP A 49 7.22 10.21 9.68
N MET A 50 8.34 9.53 9.45
CA MET A 50 9.66 9.97 9.90
C MET A 50 10.06 11.29 9.26
N PHE A 51 9.92 11.41 7.94
CA PHE A 51 10.17 12.66 7.24
C PHE A 51 9.29 13.80 7.77
N TRP A 52 8.01 13.52 8.03
CA TRP A 52 7.08 14.51 8.54
C TRP A 52 7.48 15.00 9.93
N LYS A 53 7.72 14.09 10.88
CA LYS A 53 8.10 14.40 12.27
C LYS A 53 9.39 15.19 12.37
N HIS A 54 10.40 14.80 11.58
CA HIS A 54 11.76 15.30 11.76
C HIS A 54 12.15 16.42 10.81
N VAL A 55 11.50 16.52 9.64
CA VAL A 55 11.81 17.55 8.64
C VAL A 55 10.67 18.57 8.54
N ILE A 56 9.43 18.12 8.31
CA ILE A 56 8.33 19.04 7.93
C ILE A 56 7.69 19.75 9.13
N LEU A 57 7.51 19.04 10.24
CA LEU A 57 6.93 19.60 11.45
C LEU A 57 7.79 20.74 12.04
N PRO A 58 9.14 20.57 12.17
CA PRO A 58 10.02 21.60 12.71
C PRO A 58 10.38 22.70 11.71
N SER A 59 10.07 22.55 10.42
CA SER A 59 10.49 23.51 9.39
C SER A 59 9.70 24.82 9.42
N ASP A 60 10.35 25.88 8.96
CA ASP A 60 9.67 27.14 8.64
C ASP A 60 8.70 26.99 7.45
N ALA A 61 7.91 28.05 7.21
CA ALA A 61 6.89 28.07 6.17
C ALA A 61 7.46 27.96 4.74
N GLN A 62 8.67 28.45 4.50
CA GLN A 62 9.30 28.43 3.18
C GLN A 62 9.76 27.01 2.83
N VAL A 63 10.44 26.34 3.76
CA VAL A 63 10.88 24.95 3.60
C VAL A 63 9.67 24.02 3.50
N PHE A 64 8.64 24.24 4.33
CA PHE A 64 7.37 23.51 4.24
C PHE A 64 6.79 23.62 2.83
N LYS A 65 6.63 24.85 2.30
CA LYS A 65 6.07 25.09 0.98
C LYS A 65 6.90 24.43 -0.14
N ALA A 66 8.22 24.50 -0.07
CA ALA A 66 9.09 23.88 -1.08
C ALA A 66 8.92 22.34 -1.09
N MET A 67 8.77 21.71 0.07
CA MET A 67 8.55 20.25 0.16
C MET A 67 7.14 19.87 -0.28
N ALA A 68 6.14 20.65 0.12
CA ALA A 68 4.77 20.55 -0.35
C ALA A 68 4.69 20.58 -1.89
N ASP A 69 5.35 21.55 -2.52
CA ASP A 69 5.41 21.68 -3.98
C ASP A 69 6.07 20.45 -4.64
N LYS A 70 7.05 19.82 -3.97
CA LYS A 70 7.66 18.55 -4.45
C LYS A 70 6.68 17.38 -4.32
N ILE A 71 5.95 17.27 -3.22
CA ILE A 71 4.94 16.22 -3.00
C ILE A 71 3.82 16.35 -4.05
N LEU A 72 3.33 17.58 -4.29
CA LEU A 72 2.29 17.85 -5.28
C LEU A 72 2.68 17.50 -6.71
N LYS A 73 3.98 17.42 -7.03
CA LYS A 73 4.48 17.00 -8.34
C LYS A 73 4.49 15.48 -8.54
N LYS A 74 4.36 14.68 -7.47
CA LYS A 74 4.30 13.21 -7.59
C LYS A 74 3.02 12.77 -8.30
N GLU A 75 3.07 11.57 -8.87
CA GLU A 75 1.89 10.98 -9.49
C GLU A 75 0.80 10.77 -8.43
N PRO A 76 -0.49 11.01 -8.75
CA PRO A 76 -1.57 10.79 -7.79
C PRO A 76 -1.58 9.37 -7.19
N SER A 77 -1.12 8.38 -7.95
CA SER A 77 -0.99 6.98 -7.52
C SER A 77 -0.02 6.79 -6.34
N GLU A 78 0.98 7.67 -6.21
CA GLU A 78 2.04 7.62 -5.18
C GLU A 78 1.72 8.43 -3.91
N LEU A 79 0.61 9.19 -3.91
CA LEU A 79 0.28 10.09 -2.79
C LEU A 79 -0.36 9.39 -1.58
N GLY A 80 -0.67 8.09 -1.68
CA GLY A 80 -1.33 7.33 -0.61
C GLY A 80 -0.65 7.44 0.76
N PRO A 81 0.65 7.09 0.88
CA PRO A 81 1.39 7.19 2.14
C PRO A 81 1.42 8.60 2.75
N PHE A 82 1.45 9.63 1.90
CA PHE A 82 1.43 11.03 2.32
C PHE A 82 0.08 11.41 2.92
N VAL A 83 -1.02 11.12 2.24
CA VAL A 83 -2.38 11.40 2.74
C VAL A 83 -2.63 10.67 4.06
N GLU A 84 -2.21 9.41 4.17
CA GLU A 84 -2.33 8.64 5.41
C GLU A 84 -1.54 9.28 6.56
N CYS A 85 -0.28 9.65 6.33
CA CYS A 85 0.55 10.37 7.32
C CYS A 85 -0.13 11.67 7.75
N PHE A 86 -0.52 12.51 6.81
CA PHE A 86 -1.08 13.83 7.09
C PHE A 86 -2.36 13.74 7.92
N SER A 87 -3.20 12.73 7.69
CA SER A 87 -4.42 12.51 8.46
C SER A 87 -4.18 12.40 9.98
N LYS A 88 -3.01 11.92 10.41
CA LYS A 88 -2.63 11.82 11.83
C LYS A 88 -2.30 13.17 12.47
N TYR A 89 -1.91 14.15 11.66
CA TYR A 89 -1.43 15.45 12.12
C TYR A 89 -2.43 16.59 11.92
N VAL A 90 -3.55 16.32 11.24
CA VAL A 90 -4.67 17.25 11.15
C VAL A 90 -5.39 17.29 12.50
N ASP A 91 -5.01 18.22 13.39
CA ASP A 91 -5.92 18.73 14.42
C ASP A 91 -6.67 19.93 13.86
N LYS A 92 -7.94 20.11 14.26
CA LYS A 92 -8.87 21.17 13.81
C LYS A 92 -8.39 22.60 14.14
N ARG A 93 -7.19 22.75 14.70
CA ARG A 93 -6.65 23.99 15.28
C ARG A 93 -5.40 24.49 14.56
N ASP A 94 -4.95 23.85 13.47
CA ASP A 94 -3.76 24.32 12.76
C ASP A 94 -4.06 25.58 11.92
N THR A 95 -3.51 26.71 12.37
CA THR A 95 -3.66 28.05 11.79
C THR A 95 -2.52 28.44 10.85
N THR A 96 -1.56 27.53 10.58
CA THR A 96 -0.30 27.86 9.90
C THR A 96 -0.37 27.80 8.37
N GLY A 97 -1.54 27.60 7.76
CA GLY A 97 -1.70 27.48 6.31
C GLY A 97 -1.19 26.16 5.71
N LYS A 98 -0.50 25.33 6.50
CA LYS A 98 -0.06 23.98 6.13
C LYS A 98 -1.24 23.10 5.69
N PHE A 99 -2.40 23.26 6.33
CA PHE A 99 -3.62 22.50 6.03
C PHE A 99 -4.13 22.66 4.60
N ALA A 100 -4.07 23.86 4.01
CA ALA A 100 -4.55 24.09 2.64
C ALA A 100 -3.76 23.27 1.62
N VAL A 101 -2.46 23.10 1.84
CA VAL A 101 -1.62 22.24 0.98
C VAL A 101 -1.97 20.76 1.19
N LEU A 102 -2.20 20.34 2.43
CA LEU A 102 -2.61 18.97 2.73
C LEU A 102 -3.94 18.61 2.06
N GLU A 103 -4.89 19.56 2.07
CA GLU A 103 -6.16 19.46 1.37
C GLU A 103 -5.97 19.33 -0.14
N GLU A 104 -5.04 20.08 -0.74
CA GLU A 104 -4.70 19.98 -2.16
C GLU A 104 -4.13 18.59 -2.53
N ILE A 105 -3.18 18.08 -1.72
CA ILE A 105 -2.60 16.75 -1.91
C ILE A 105 -3.67 15.65 -1.79
N ALA A 106 -4.52 15.74 -0.77
CA ALA A 106 -5.63 14.82 -0.57
C ALA A 106 -6.62 14.87 -1.74
N SER A 107 -6.97 16.07 -2.20
CA SER A 107 -7.87 16.29 -3.34
C SER A 107 -7.33 15.68 -4.63
N LYS A 108 -6.04 15.86 -4.92
CA LYS A 108 -5.36 15.25 -6.07
C LYS A 108 -5.44 13.72 -6.01
N ARG A 109 -5.17 13.12 -4.86
CA ARG A 109 -5.29 11.67 -4.65
C ARG A 109 -6.72 11.17 -4.81
N MET A 110 -7.69 11.88 -4.22
CA MET A 110 -9.11 11.53 -4.29
C MET A 110 -9.65 11.59 -5.72
N GLY A 111 -9.25 12.59 -6.50
CA GLY A 111 -9.62 12.70 -7.92
C GLY A 111 -9.17 11.45 -8.70
N TRP A 112 -7.91 11.07 -8.56
CA TRP A 112 -7.39 9.86 -9.19
C TRP A 112 -8.08 8.58 -8.72
N LEU A 113 -8.36 8.44 -7.42
CA LEU A 113 -9.09 7.27 -6.91
C LEU A 113 -10.50 7.17 -7.51
N LYS A 114 -11.20 8.28 -7.72
CA LYS A 114 -12.50 8.28 -8.40
C LYS A 114 -12.38 7.83 -9.85
N GLU A 115 -11.39 8.35 -10.58
CA GLU A 115 -11.13 7.93 -11.96
C GLU A 115 -10.79 6.44 -12.05
N GLU A 116 -10.03 5.91 -11.10
CA GLU A 116 -9.70 4.49 -11.00
C GLU A 116 -10.91 3.61 -10.71
N ILE A 117 -11.78 4.04 -9.79
CA ILE A 117 -13.05 3.36 -9.50
C ILE A 117 -13.94 3.37 -10.74
N GLU A 118 -14.16 4.54 -11.37
CA GLU A 118 -14.94 4.65 -12.60
C GLU A 118 -14.37 3.80 -13.73
N ARG A 119 -13.04 3.70 -13.83
CA ARG A 119 -12.36 2.82 -14.79
C ARG A 119 -12.71 1.36 -14.50
N LEU A 120 -12.62 0.93 -13.25
CA LEU A 120 -12.98 -0.44 -12.84
C LEU A 120 -14.46 -0.73 -13.09
N ASP A 121 -15.34 0.22 -12.83
CA ASP A 121 -16.79 0.13 -13.10
C ASP A 121 -17.08 0.00 -14.61
N LYS A 122 -16.38 0.77 -15.46
CA LYS A 122 -16.51 0.69 -16.93
C LYS A 122 -16.02 -0.64 -17.50
N PHE A 123 -15.10 -1.33 -16.81
CA PHE A 123 -14.62 -2.64 -17.23
C PHE A 123 -15.56 -3.78 -16.84
N ASP A 124 -16.71 -3.49 -16.21
CA ASP A 124 -17.70 -4.47 -15.76
C ASP A 124 -17.02 -5.73 -15.24
N LYS A 125 -16.04 -5.54 -14.35
CA LYS A 125 -15.51 -6.65 -13.55
C LYS A 125 -16.60 -6.97 -12.55
N THR A 126 -17.69 -7.59 -13.01
CA THR A 126 -18.51 -8.44 -12.16
C THR A 126 -17.50 -9.35 -11.50
N PHE A 127 -17.29 -9.15 -10.21
CA PHE A 127 -16.38 -9.97 -9.44
C PHE A 127 -16.75 -11.43 -9.76
N SER A 128 -15.79 -12.16 -10.33
CA SER A 128 -16.02 -13.50 -10.82
C SER A 128 -15.23 -14.45 -9.96
N TRP A 129 -15.92 -15.44 -9.39
CA TRP A 129 -15.29 -16.56 -8.71
C TRP A 129 -14.55 -17.50 -9.68
N LYS A 130 -14.65 -17.26 -11.00
CA LYS A 130 -13.94 -18.03 -12.02
C LYS A 130 -12.43 -17.93 -11.85
N MET A 131 -11.81 -19.07 -11.63
CA MET A 131 -10.38 -19.30 -11.70
C MET A 131 -10.07 -20.06 -13.00
N PRO A 132 -9.94 -19.38 -14.16
CA PRO A 132 -9.81 -20.02 -15.47
C PRO A 132 -8.53 -20.87 -15.62
N TYR A 133 -7.58 -20.72 -14.71
CA TYR A 133 -6.32 -21.46 -14.66
C TYR A 133 -6.24 -22.45 -13.49
N ALA A 134 -7.33 -22.67 -12.75
CA ALA A 134 -7.34 -23.69 -11.71
C ALA A 134 -7.05 -25.06 -12.34
N GLU A 135 -6.15 -25.84 -11.76
CA GLU A 135 -5.85 -27.21 -12.16
C GLU A 135 -6.01 -28.09 -10.92
N ASP A 136 -6.87 -29.11 -11.01
CA ASP A 136 -7.04 -30.14 -9.99
C ASP A 136 -7.21 -31.50 -10.70
N PRO A 137 -6.08 -32.13 -11.10
CA PRO A 137 -6.10 -33.39 -11.82
C PRO A 137 -6.73 -34.54 -11.03
N GLU A 138 -6.73 -34.44 -9.70
CA GLU A 138 -7.30 -35.46 -8.80
C GLU A 138 -8.82 -35.32 -8.68
N ASN A 139 -9.35 -34.10 -8.82
CA ASN A 139 -10.78 -33.81 -8.69
C ASN A 139 -11.30 -32.95 -9.86
N PRO A 140 -11.56 -33.55 -11.04
CA PRO A 140 -12.03 -32.82 -12.23
C PRO A 140 -13.31 -32.01 -12.01
N ALA A 141 -14.19 -32.45 -11.11
CA ALA A 141 -15.40 -31.73 -10.73
C ALA A 141 -15.13 -30.43 -9.95
N ILE A 142 -14.06 -30.40 -9.15
CA ILE A 142 -13.61 -29.18 -8.46
C ILE A 142 -12.96 -28.24 -9.49
N GLU A 143 -12.10 -28.76 -10.38
CA GLU A 143 -11.51 -27.97 -11.47
C GLU A 143 -12.59 -27.31 -12.35
N GLU A 144 -13.60 -28.08 -12.77
CA GLU A 144 -14.73 -27.59 -13.56
C GLU A 144 -15.55 -26.54 -12.81
N PHE A 145 -15.84 -26.77 -11.53
CA PHE A 145 -16.52 -25.79 -10.68
C PHE A 145 -15.74 -24.48 -10.57
N LEU A 146 -14.44 -24.55 -10.26
CA LEU A 146 -13.58 -23.37 -10.09
C LEU A 146 -13.41 -22.58 -11.38
N ARG A 147 -13.40 -23.23 -12.55
CA ARG A 147 -13.39 -22.56 -13.86
C ARG A 147 -14.78 -22.08 -14.30
N GLY A 148 -15.82 -22.61 -13.68
CA GLY A 148 -17.23 -22.39 -14.01
C GLY A 148 -17.83 -21.12 -13.38
N PRO A 149 -19.03 -20.70 -13.84
CA PRO A 149 -19.70 -19.50 -13.34
C PRO A 149 -20.36 -19.67 -11.96
N GLU A 150 -20.38 -20.89 -11.41
CA GLU A 150 -21.11 -21.22 -10.19
C GLU A 150 -20.41 -20.67 -8.94
N GLU A 151 -21.18 -20.19 -7.97
CA GLU A 151 -20.63 -19.61 -6.72
C GLU A 151 -20.54 -20.64 -5.59
N SER A 152 -21.17 -21.80 -5.74
CA SER A 152 -21.17 -22.89 -4.73
C SER A 152 -21.27 -24.27 -5.38
N MET A 153 -20.65 -25.29 -4.75
CA MET A 153 -20.79 -26.69 -5.12
C MET A 153 -21.02 -27.56 -3.88
N THR A 154 -21.74 -28.67 -4.05
CA THR A 154 -21.87 -29.71 -3.03
C THR A 154 -20.78 -30.75 -3.23
N THR A 155 -20.00 -31.06 -2.19
CA THR A 155 -18.87 -32.01 -2.30
C THR A 155 -19.25 -33.46 -1.98
N GLU A 156 -20.51 -33.76 -1.66
CA GLU A 156 -20.94 -35.09 -1.17
C GLU A 156 -20.61 -36.27 -2.11
N ASP A 157 -20.46 -36.02 -3.41
CA ASP A 157 -20.08 -37.02 -4.43
C ASP A 157 -18.62 -36.88 -4.92
N VAL A 158 -17.89 -35.89 -4.41
CA VAL A 158 -16.49 -35.59 -4.78
C VAL A 158 -15.53 -35.93 -3.64
N LYS A 159 -15.88 -35.50 -2.41
CA LYS A 159 -15.13 -35.78 -1.19
C LYS A 159 -16.10 -35.70 0.00
N LYS A 160 -16.33 -36.84 0.66
CA LYS A 160 -17.05 -36.85 1.94
C LYS A 160 -16.06 -36.55 3.06
N PHE A 161 -16.37 -35.53 3.85
CA PHE A 161 -15.65 -35.21 5.08
C PHE A 161 -16.39 -35.86 6.23
N ALA A 162 -15.69 -36.62 7.08
CA ALA A 162 -16.33 -37.22 8.25
C ALA A 162 -16.71 -36.13 9.27
N ASP A 163 -15.90 -35.06 9.36
CA ASP A 163 -16.14 -33.89 10.20
C ASP A 163 -15.43 -32.63 9.68
N ILE A 164 -15.53 -31.53 10.46
CA ILE A 164 -14.89 -30.24 10.15
C ILE A 164 -13.35 -30.34 10.17
N HIS A 165 -12.77 -31.28 10.92
CA HIS A 165 -11.33 -31.44 10.98
C HIS A 165 -10.80 -32.03 9.67
N ASP A 166 -11.44 -33.08 9.15
CA ASP A 166 -11.15 -33.65 7.82
C ASP A 166 -11.24 -32.58 6.71
N ALA A 167 -12.27 -31.73 6.75
CA ALA A 167 -12.42 -30.64 5.78
C ALA A 167 -11.29 -29.61 5.88
N LYS A 168 -10.82 -29.31 7.10
CA LYS A 168 -9.69 -28.40 7.32
C LYS A 168 -8.37 -28.99 6.86
N GLU A 169 -8.12 -30.27 7.11
CA GLU A 169 -6.92 -30.96 6.61
C GLU A 169 -6.87 -30.98 5.09
N PHE A 170 -8.00 -31.27 4.44
CA PHE A 170 -8.11 -31.21 2.97
C PHE A 170 -7.80 -29.81 2.42
N ILE A 171 -8.32 -28.74 3.04
CA ILE A 171 -7.98 -27.37 2.60
C ILE A 171 -6.48 -27.07 2.82
N ASN A 172 -5.89 -27.62 3.88
CA ASN A 172 -4.48 -27.38 4.19
C ASN A 172 -3.53 -28.14 3.24
N SER A 173 -3.89 -29.32 2.73
CA SER A 173 -3.04 -30.04 1.77
C SER A 173 -2.78 -29.22 0.49
N TYR A 174 -3.77 -28.46 0.00
CA TYR A 174 -3.59 -27.56 -1.15
C TYR A 174 -2.70 -26.33 -0.86
N LYS A 175 -2.52 -25.96 0.42
CA LYS A 175 -1.62 -24.88 0.82
C LYS A 175 -0.16 -25.32 0.86
N GLU A 176 0.10 -26.61 1.09
CA GLU A 176 1.45 -27.16 1.18
C GLU A 176 2.03 -27.55 -0.18
N GLU A 177 1.20 -27.84 -1.19
CA GLU A 177 1.67 -28.17 -2.56
C GLU A 177 1.95 -26.93 -3.44
N ASN A 178 1.59 -25.73 -2.99
CA ASN A 178 1.82 -24.46 -3.70
C ASN A 178 2.81 -23.51 -3.00
N LEU A 179 3.73 -24.08 -2.20
CA LEU A 179 4.88 -23.39 -1.60
C LEU A 179 6.21 -23.87 -2.21
#